data_AF-A0A832N7J6-F1
#
_entry.id   AF-A0A832N7J6-F1
#
_cell.length_a   1.000
_cell.length_b   1.000
_cell.length_c   1.000
_cell.angle_alpha   90.00
_cell.angle_beta   90.00
_cell.angle_gamma   90.00
#
_symmetry.space_group_name_H-M   'P 1'
#
loop_
_entity.id
_entity.type
_entity.pdbx_description
1 polymer ?
#
loop_
_entity_poly.entity_id
_entity_poly.type
_entity_poly.pdbx_seq_one_letter_code
_entity_poly.pdbx_strand_id
1 'polypeptide(L)'
;KYIVRKLYFEYKMSQKEIANRLGITQAAVSQYIKGIRGVKEIELSEETQKIIDEICKGIINVDNTSQTRYLFCKICNIVLNSNCGNNIR
;
A
#
# COMPACT_ATOMS: atom_id res chain seq x y z
N LYS A 1 4.01 -1.62 -2.16
CA LYS A 1 3.93 -2.49 -3.36
C LYS A 1 2.50 -3.04 -3.56
N TYR A 2 1.98 -3.87 -2.65
CA TYR A 2 0.67 -4.53 -2.81
C TYR A 2 -0.51 -3.57 -3.00
N ILE A 3 -0.65 -2.55 -2.14
CA ILE A 3 -1.70 -1.52 -2.27
C ILE A 3 -1.63 -0.85 -3.66
N VAL A 4 -0.45 -0.39 -4.08
CA VAL A 4 -0.26 0.24 -5.40
C VAL A 4 -0.63 -0.69 -6.56
N ARG A 5 -0.21 -1.96 -6.50
CA ARG A 5 -0.57 -2.95 -7.54
C ARG A 5 -2.07 -3.22 -7.55
N LYS A 6 -2.70 -3.34 -6.38
CA LYS A 6 -4.14 -3.57 -6.26
C LYS A 6 -4.95 -2.41 -6.82
N LEU A 7 -4.61 -1.17 -6.43
CA LEU A 7 -5.22 0.05 -6.97
C LEU A 7 -5.08 0.17 -8.50
N TYR A 8 -3.94 -0.24 -9.06
CA TYR A 8 -3.68 -0.17 -10.48
C TYR A 8 -4.35 -1.30 -11.29
N PHE A 9 -4.15 -2.56 -10.89
CA PHE A 9 -4.62 -3.72 -11.65
C PHE A 9 -6.08 -4.06 -11.41
N GLU A 10 -6.58 -3.91 -10.18
CA GLU A 10 -7.95 -4.30 -9.81
C GLU A 10 -8.88 -3.10 -9.85
N TYR A 11 -8.51 -1.99 -9.21
CA TYR A 11 -9.34 -0.77 -9.18
C TYR A 11 -9.13 0.15 -10.40
N LYS A 12 -8.27 -0.24 -11.35
CA LYS A 12 -8.04 0.44 -12.64
C LYS A 12 -7.66 1.93 -12.54
N MET A 13 -7.07 2.34 -11.41
CA MET A 13 -6.67 3.73 -11.21
C MET A 13 -5.41 4.06 -12.02
N SER A 14 -5.31 5.31 -12.48
CA SER A 14 -4.10 5.78 -13.17
C SER A 14 -2.91 5.92 -12.21
N GLN A 15 -1.68 5.79 -12.71
CA GLN A 15 -0.48 5.97 -11.87
C GLN A 15 -0.40 7.38 -11.25
N LYS A 16 -0.90 8.40 -11.96
CA LYS A 16 -0.98 9.79 -11.49
C LYS A 16 -1.97 9.92 -10.35
N GLU A 17 -3.14 9.31 -10.47
CA GLU A 17 -4.16 9.34 -9.41
C GLU A 17 -3.68 8.63 -8.15
N ILE A 18 -3.06 7.45 -8.30
CA ILE A 18 -2.45 6.72 -7.19
C ILE A 18 -1.36 7.57 -6.52
N ALA A 19 -0.48 8.20 -7.31
CA ALA A 19 0.58 9.08 -6.78
C ALA A 19 0.00 10.23 -5.94
N ASN A 20 -1.02 10.91 -6.46
CA ASN A 20 -1.69 12.01 -5.77
C ASN A 20 -2.35 11.58 -4.46
N ARG A 21 -3.11 10.47 -4.49
CA ARG A 21 -3.82 9.98 -3.30
C ARG A 21 -2.87 9.46 -2.23
N LEU A 22 -1.78 8.80 -2.61
CA LEU A 22 -0.80 8.26 -1.66
C LEU A 22 0.28 9.28 -1.24
N GLY A 23 0.33 10.45 -1.89
CA GLY A 23 1.34 11.47 -1.60
C GLY A 23 2.77 11.05 -1.97
N ILE A 24 2.93 10.21 -3.00
CA ILE A 24 4.23 9.73 -3.50
C ILE A 24 4.45 10.14 -4.95
N THR A 25 5.66 9.98 -5.48
CA THR A 25 5.92 10.31 -6.89
C THR A 25 5.33 9.26 -7.83
N GLN A 26 4.89 9.70 -9.02
CA GLN A 26 4.43 8.79 -10.08
C GLN A 26 5.55 7.82 -10.54
N ALA A 27 6.82 8.25 -10.45
CA ALA A 27 7.97 7.37 -10.67
C ALA A 27 8.05 6.23 -9.63
N ALA A 28 7.78 6.50 -8.35
CA ALA A 28 7.72 5.47 -7.31
C ALA A 28 6.59 4.47 -7.58
N VAL A 29 5.42 4.95 -7.99
CA VAL A 29 4.28 4.10 -8.42
C VAL A 29 4.69 3.18 -9.58
N SER A 30 5.31 3.73 -10.62
CA SER A 30 5.82 2.96 -11.77
C SER A 30 6.80 1.86 -11.35
N GLN A 31 7.74 2.16 -10.44
CA GLN A 31 8.69 1.19 -9.92
C GLN A 31 8.02 0.06 -9.12
N TYR A 32 6.97 0.35 -8.35
CA TYR A 32 6.19 -0.66 -7.62
C TYR A 32 5.37 -1.56 -8.56
N ILE A 33 4.81 -1.01 -9.64
CA ILE A 33 4.07 -1.77 -10.65
C ILE A 33 5.00 -2.70 -11.43
N LYS A 34 6.15 -2.17 -11.88
CA LYS A 34 7.16 -2.91 -12.65
C LYS A 34 7.88 -4.00 -11.85
N GLY A 35 7.58 -4.13 -10.55
CA GLY A 35 8.17 -5.17 -9.71
C GLY A 35 9.65 -4.98 -9.41
N ILE A 36 10.21 -3.79 -9.65
CA ILE A 36 11.65 -3.49 -9.45
C ILE A 36 12.00 -3.47 -7.94
N ARG A 37 11.00 -3.34 -7.05
CA ARG A 37 11.17 -3.43 -5.60
C ARG A 37 10.13 -4.35 -4.94
N GLY A 38 10.58 -5.06 -3.89
CA GLY A 38 9.79 -5.93 -2.99
C GLY A 38 9.84 -7.41 -3.36
N VAL A 39 9.85 -8.29 -2.34
CA VAL A 39 9.88 -9.77 -2.42
C VAL A 39 8.89 -10.28 -3.48
N LYS A 40 9.32 -11.28 -4.27
CA LYS A 40 8.59 -11.79 -5.45
C LYS A 40 7.17 -12.20 -5.08
N GLU A 41 7.02 -12.97 -4.02
CA GLU A 41 5.74 -13.45 -3.49
C GLU A 41 5.84 -13.48 -1.96
N ILE A 42 4.98 -12.72 -1.29
CA ILE A 42 4.71 -12.90 0.14
C ILE A 42 3.30 -13.45 0.17
N GLU A 43 3.14 -14.66 0.70
CA GLU A 43 1.82 -15.20 0.99
C GLU A 43 1.24 -14.37 2.14
N LEU A 44 0.23 -13.56 1.80
CA LEU A 44 -0.51 -12.77 2.77
C LEU A 44 -1.65 -13.63 3.30
N SER A 45 -1.78 -13.74 4.62
CA SER A 45 -2.95 -14.38 5.24
C SER A 45 -4.24 -13.70 4.77
N GLU A 46 -5.36 -14.43 4.77
CA GLU A 46 -6.65 -13.88 4.39
C GLU A 46 -7.03 -12.64 5.20
N GLU A 47 -6.69 -12.61 6.49
CA GLU A 47 -6.90 -11.45 7.37
C GLU A 47 -6.08 -10.24 6.92
N THR A 48 -4.83 -10.46 6.53
CA THR A 48 -3.97 -9.40 6.01
C THR A 48 -4.49 -8.87 4.67
N GLN A 49 -5.01 -9.74 3.82
CA GLN A 49 -5.63 -9.34 2.55
C GLN A 49 -6.89 -8.51 2.78
N LYS A 50 -7.76 -8.91 3.72
CA LYS A 50 -8.95 -8.14 4.10
C LYS A 50 -8.60 -6.74 4.60
N ILE A 51 -7.59 -6.62 5.46
CA ILE A 51 -7.12 -5.32 5.95
C ILE A 51 -6.67 -4.45 4.77
N ILE A 52 -5.84 -5.01 3.86
CA ILE A 52 -5.38 -4.31 2.65
C ILE A 52 -6.54 -3.85 1.78
N ASP A 53 -7.61 -4.63 1.67
CA ASP A 53 -8.81 -4.25 0.92
C ASP A 53 -9.58 -3.10 1.55
N GLU A 54 -9.76 -3.11 2.87
CA GLU A 54 -10.39 -1.98 3.58
C GLU A 54 -9.60 -0.69 3.36
N ILE A 55 -8.27 -0.78 3.34
CA ILE A 55 -7.38 0.35 3.08
C ILE A 55 -7.54 0.84 1.64
N CYS A 56 -7.56 -0.06 0.66
CA CYS A 56 -7.74 0.32 -0.75
C CYS A 56 -9.08 1.04 -0.94
N LYS A 57 -10.16 0.53 -0.34
CA LYS A 57 -11.48 1.17 -0.34
C LYS A 57 -11.44 2.55 0.33
N GLY A 58 -10.74 2.67 1.47
CA GLY A 58 -10.52 3.96 2.14
C GLY A 58 -9.75 4.96 1.28
N ILE A 59 -8.75 4.52 0.50
CA ILE A 59 -7.99 5.39 -0.40
C ILE A 59 -8.84 5.88 -1.57
N ILE A 60 -9.74 5.05 -2.08
CA ILE A 60 -10.63 5.38 -3.20
C ILE A 60 -11.72 6.36 -2.75
N ASN A 61 -12.32 6.11 -1.58
CA ASN A 61 -13.46 6.87 -1.09
C ASN A 61 -13.08 8.21 -0.44
N VAL A 62 -11.79 8.48 -0.22
CA VAL A 62 -11.35 9.69 0.48
C VAL A 62 -10.66 10.65 -0.48
N ASP A 63 -11.26 11.84 -0.62
CA ASP A 63 -10.72 12.98 -1.39
C ASP A 63 -9.63 13.77 -0.63
N ASN A 64 -9.31 13.37 0.62
CA ASN A 64 -8.41 14.11 1.51
C ASN A 64 -7.17 13.30 1.92
N THR A 65 -6.00 13.78 1.49
CA THR A 65 -4.65 13.24 1.77
C THR A 65 -4.36 12.97 3.25
N SER A 66 -5.06 13.64 4.17
CA SER A 66 -4.85 13.50 5.62
C SER A 66 -5.32 12.15 6.16
N GLN A 67 -6.45 11.61 5.67
CA GLN A 67 -6.94 10.30 6.11
C GLN A 67 -6.12 9.15 5.51
N THR A 68 -5.65 9.31 4.28
CA THR A 68 -4.74 8.35 3.66
C THR A 68 -3.46 8.19 4.49
N ARG A 69 -2.90 9.30 4.98
CA ARG A 69 -1.74 9.28 5.89
C ARG A 69 -2.03 8.54 7.19
N TYR A 70 -3.20 8.75 7.80
CA TYR A 70 -3.63 8.03 9.00
C TYR A 70 -3.74 6.52 8.77
N LEU A 71 -4.36 6.10 7.65
CA LEU A 71 -4.45 4.68 7.28
C LEU A 71 -3.07 4.07 7.06
N PHE A 72 -2.15 4.78 6.40
CA PHE A 72 -0.75 4.37 6.27
C PHE A 72 -0.06 4.22 7.62
N CYS A 73 -0.18 5.18 8.53
CA CYS A 73 0.39 5.08 9.87
C CYS A 73 -0.22 3.92 10.68
N LYS A 74 -1.52 3.66 10.54
CA LYS A 74 -2.21 2.53 11.18
C LYS A 74 -1.64 1.20 10.69
N ILE A 75 -1.39 1.06 9.39
CA ILE A 75 -0.74 -0.12 8.80
C ILE A 75 0.70 -0.25 9.28
N CYS A 76 1.48 0.83 9.24
CA CYS A 76 2.86 0.80 9.72
C CYS A 76 2.89 0.31 11.17
N ASN A 77 1.98 0.78 12.01
CA ASN A 77 1.83 0.30 13.38
C ASN A 77 1.39 -1.17 13.46
N ILE A 78 0.43 -1.62 12.65
CA ILE A 78 0.04 -3.03 12.63
C ILE A 78 1.23 -3.90 12.21
N VAL A 79 1.93 -3.56 11.13
CA VAL A 79 3.09 -4.32 10.63
C VAL A 79 4.25 -4.31 11.63
N LEU A 80 4.53 -3.18 12.27
CA LEU A 80 5.56 -3.06 13.31
C LEU A 80 5.19 -3.86 14.57
N ASN A 81 3.92 -3.83 14.99
CA ASN A 81 3.45 -4.55 16.19
C ASN A 81 3.11 -6.03 15.92
N SER A 82 2.99 -6.46 14.66
CA SER A 82 2.84 -7.88 14.27
C SER A 82 4.18 -8.64 14.23
N ASN A 83 5.28 -7.95 14.53
CA ASN A 83 6.63 -8.42 14.88
C ASN A 83 7.29 -9.47 13.97
N CYS A 84 8.31 -9.04 13.21
CA CYS A 84 9.30 -9.94 12.59
C CYS A 84 10.72 -9.48 12.95
N GLY A 85 11.33 -10.14 13.94
CA GLY A 85 12.76 -10.47 13.94
C GLY A 85 13.79 -9.40 14.37
N ASN A 86 14.52 -9.74 15.43
CA ASN A 86 15.77 -9.12 15.91
C ASN A 86 16.88 -8.97 14.85
N ASN A 87 17.80 -8.00 15.11
CA ASN A 87 19.12 -7.74 14.51
C ASN A 87 19.12 -7.32 13.02
N ILE A 88 19.66 -6.15 12.64
CA ILE A 88 21.08 -5.75 12.50
C ILE A 88 21.05 -4.20 12.39
N ARG A 89 21.80 -3.34 13.08
CA ARG A 89 23.05 -3.38 13.84
C ARG A 89 23.05 -2.16 14.79
#